data_AF-A0A6L9IPW3-F1
#
_entry.id   AF-A0A6L9IPW3-F1
#
_cell.length_a   1.000
_cell.length_b   1.000
_cell.length_c   1.000
_cell.angle_alpha   90.00
_cell.angle_beta   90.00
_cell.angle_gamma   90.00
#
_symmetry.space_group_name_H-M   'P 1'
#
loop_
_entity.id
_entity.type
_entity.pdbx_description
1 polymer ?
#
loop_
_entity_poly.entity_id
_entity_poly.type
_entity_poly.pdbx_seq_one_letter_code
_entity_poly.pdbx_strand_id
1 'polypeptide(L)'
;MIGAMVYQYVAIGIIAVLVVGVVVTLILRAITRSRRSRRRTIAQQQRQRARGERGGLFGRRRENRPKLLQNWVETHIADEDLKTWFRNLSKKDAQGLLEDLTLFCDKHAFQLDWVLTESLAVDPFLYEEMQGAITRQLESYYVMGQNGERTAQFRLYQDLLKAPTNDTNLALVQNLYTELVLRDLAPTTPPNLILSSDKDRQKYSLERIQEAATADWEQFSDALQTVLRGEGAAADVEAAGEAPARSNRRRVAAATA
;
A
#
# COMPACT_ATOMS: atom_id res chain seq x y z
N MET A 1 41.53 -40.67 -29.98
CA MET A 1 41.50 -40.55 -28.50
C MET A 1 40.87 -39.23 -27.99
N ILE A 2 40.99 -38.10 -28.69
CA ILE A 2 40.46 -36.80 -28.20
C ILE A 2 38.92 -36.76 -28.07
N GLY A 3 38.18 -37.44 -28.96
CA GLY A 3 36.70 -37.43 -28.95
C GLY A 3 36.05 -38.08 -27.71
N ALA A 4 36.70 -39.06 -27.08
CA ALA A 4 36.15 -39.73 -25.90
C ALA A 4 36.16 -38.83 -24.66
N MET A 5 37.17 -37.96 -24.51
CA MET A 5 37.26 -37.01 -23.40
C MET A 5 36.18 -35.93 -23.49
N VAL A 6 35.90 -35.41 -24.70
CA VAL A 6 34.88 -34.36 -24.88
C VAL A 6 33.49 -34.84 -24.48
N TYR A 7 33.13 -36.09 -24.84
CA TYR A 7 31.83 -36.66 -24.50
C TYR A 7 31.63 -36.81 -22.98
N GLN A 8 32.70 -37.14 -22.25
CA GLN A 8 32.65 -37.31 -20.81
C GLN A 8 32.38 -35.98 -20.07
N TYR A 9 32.97 -34.87 -20.51
CA TYR A 9 32.72 -33.54 -19.92
C TYR A 9 31.30 -33.03 -20.21
N VAL A 10 30.78 -33.25 -21.42
CA VAL A 10 29.40 -32.85 -21.77
C VAL A 10 28.38 -33.64 -20.95
N ALA A 11 28.59 -34.95 -20.78
CA ALA A 11 27.70 -35.79 -19.97
C ALA A 11 27.67 -35.35 -18.49
N ILE A 12 28.84 -35.01 -17.91
CA ILE A 12 28.93 -34.52 -16.52
C ILE A 12 28.20 -33.16 -16.37
N GLY A 13 28.35 -32.27 -17.35
CA GLY A 13 27.66 -30.97 -17.35
C GLY A 13 26.13 -31.10 -17.35
N ILE A 14 25.58 -32.00 -18.18
CA ILE A 14 24.13 -32.23 -18.25
C ILE A 14 23.58 -32.79 -16.93
N ILE A 15 24.30 -33.76 -16.32
CA ILE A 15 23.88 -34.35 -15.05
C ILE A 15 23.87 -33.29 -13.93
N ALA A 16 24.88 -32.42 -13.88
CA ALA A 16 24.95 -31.35 -12.89
C ALA A 16 23.76 -30.38 -12.99
N VAL A 17 23.38 -29.98 -14.21
CA VAL A 17 22.23 -29.09 -14.44
C VAL A 17 20.90 -29.74 -14.02
N LEU A 18 20.72 -31.03 -14.31
CA LEU A 18 19.52 -31.76 -13.90
C LEU A 18 19.40 -31.89 -12.37
N VAL A 19 20.51 -32.18 -11.69
CA VAL A 19 20.53 -32.29 -10.21
C VAL A 19 20.18 -30.95 -9.57
N VAL A 20 20.78 -29.85 -10.03
CA VAL A 20 20.47 -28.50 -9.53
C VAL A 20 19.00 -28.15 -9.78
N GLY A 21 18.47 -28.45 -10.97
CA GLY A 21 17.06 -28.23 -11.30
C GLY A 21 16.11 -28.96 -10.34
N VAL A 22 16.37 -30.24 -10.04
CA VAL A 22 15.54 -31.03 -9.11
C VAL A 22 15.58 -30.46 -7.69
N VAL A 23 16.76 -30.09 -7.20
CA VAL A 23 16.93 -29.52 -5.84
C VAL A 23 16.17 -28.20 -5.71
N VAL A 24 16.30 -27.29 -6.68
CA VAL A 24 15.56 -26.01 -6.70
C VAL A 24 14.05 -26.25 -6.71
N THR A 25 13.58 -27.20 -7.52
CA THR A 25 12.15 -27.52 -7.60
C THR A 25 11.60 -28.08 -6.27
N LEU A 26 12.39 -28.89 -5.56
CA LEU A 26 12.03 -29.42 -4.25
C LEU A 26 12.00 -28.33 -3.16
N ILE A 27 12.96 -27.41 -3.17
CA ILE A 27 12.98 -26.25 -2.24
C ILE A 27 11.76 -25.36 -2.47
N LEU A 28 11.44 -25.04 -3.72
CA LEU A 28 10.25 -24.25 -4.07
C LEU A 28 8.94 -24.96 -3.65
N ARG A 29 8.86 -26.29 -3.83
CA ARG A 29 7.71 -27.09 -3.32
C ARG A 29 7.62 -27.10 -1.80
N ALA A 30 8.73 -27.17 -1.08
CA ALA A 30 8.75 -27.14 0.38
C ALA A 30 8.28 -25.77 0.93
N ILE A 31 8.76 -24.67 0.33
CA ILE A 31 8.37 -23.30 0.71
C ILE A 31 6.89 -23.04 0.43
N THR A 32 6.36 -23.49 -0.71
CA THR A 32 4.94 -23.31 -1.04
C THR A 32 4.02 -24.15 -0.16
N ARG A 33 4.45 -25.36 0.26
CA ARG A 33 3.68 -26.22 1.19
C ARG A 33 3.61 -25.62 2.61
N SER A 34 4.70 -25.00 3.08
CA SER A 34 4.76 -24.27 4.36
C SER A 34 3.74 -23.12 4.45
N ARG A 35 3.55 -22.37 3.37
CA ARG A 35 2.62 -21.22 3.32
C ARG A 35 1.14 -21.63 3.39
N ARG A 36 0.77 -22.81 2.85
CA ARG A 36 -0.62 -23.30 2.91
C ARG A 36 -1.03 -23.80 4.30
N SER A 37 -0.10 -24.31 5.09
CA SER A 37 -0.36 -24.74 6.47
C SER A 37 -0.66 -23.55 7.38
N ARG A 38 0.16 -22.50 7.35
CA ARG A 38 -0.04 -21.28 8.17
C ARG A 38 -1.37 -20.57 7.90
N ARG A 39 -1.83 -20.53 6.64
CA ARG A 39 -3.13 -19.91 6.29
C ARG A 39 -4.33 -20.66 6.86
N ARG A 40 -4.25 -21.99 7.00
CA ARG A 40 -5.32 -22.79 7.61
C ARG A 40 -5.38 -22.59 9.11
N THR A 41 -4.24 -22.47 9.78
CA THR A 41 -4.18 -22.19 11.21
C THR A 41 -4.75 -20.81 11.55
N ILE A 42 -4.39 -19.76 10.79
CA ILE A 42 -4.91 -18.41 11.01
C ILE A 42 -6.43 -18.35 10.75
N ALA A 43 -6.93 -18.95 9.67
CA ALA A 43 -8.36 -18.98 9.37
C ALA A 43 -9.17 -19.80 10.39
N GLN A 44 -8.61 -20.92 10.89
CA GLN A 44 -9.24 -21.69 11.97
C GLN A 44 -9.20 -20.93 13.30
N GLN A 45 -8.11 -20.22 13.62
CA GLN A 45 -7.98 -19.42 14.82
C GLN A 45 -8.94 -18.21 14.80
N GLN A 46 -9.13 -17.57 13.65
CA GLN A 46 -10.16 -16.53 13.46
C GLN A 46 -11.58 -17.10 13.60
N ARG A 47 -11.87 -18.28 13.04
CA ARG A 47 -13.18 -18.94 13.19
C ARG A 47 -13.45 -19.42 14.62
N GLN A 48 -12.42 -19.85 15.35
CA GLN A 48 -12.53 -20.22 16.76
C GLN A 48 -12.74 -18.99 17.65
N ARG A 49 -12.05 -17.86 17.38
CA ARG A 49 -12.31 -16.57 18.04
C ARG A 49 -13.75 -16.09 17.79
N ALA A 50 -14.22 -16.16 16.55
CA ALA A 50 -15.59 -15.79 16.19
C ALA A 50 -16.67 -16.70 16.80
N ARG A 51 -16.34 -17.95 17.16
CA ARG A 51 -17.28 -18.89 17.83
C ARG A 51 -17.21 -18.82 19.36
N GLY A 52 -16.05 -18.52 19.94
CA GLY A 52 -15.88 -18.33 21.39
C GLY A 52 -16.47 -17.01 21.92
N GLU A 53 -16.67 -16.01 21.05
CA GLU A 53 -17.13 -14.67 21.46
C GLU A 53 -18.65 -14.50 21.58
N ARG A 54 -19.45 -15.57 21.37
CA ARG A 54 -20.91 -15.52 21.57
C ARG A 54 -21.36 -15.75 23.03
N GLY A 55 -20.43 -15.79 23.98
CA GLY A 55 -20.69 -16.01 25.42
C GLY A 55 -20.71 -14.73 26.27
N GLY A 56 -21.81 -13.97 26.23
CA GLY A 56 -22.46 -13.44 27.43
C GLY A 56 -21.97 -12.16 28.14
N LEU A 57 -20.67 -11.88 28.30
CA LEU A 57 -20.23 -10.75 29.18
C LEU A 57 -19.19 -9.81 28.56
N PHE A 58 -18.39 -10.26 27.59
CA PHE A 58 -17.37 -9.42 26.94
C PHE A 58 -17.90 -8.62 25.75
N GLY A 59 -19.08 -8.96 25.21
CA GLY A 59 -19.68 -8.26 24.06
C GLY A 59 -20.05 -6.80 24.35
N ARG A 60 -20.55 -6.48 25.55
CA ARG A 60 -20.89 -5.11 25.95
C ARG A 60 -19.66 -4.22 26.16
N ARG A 61 -18.52 -4.80 26.57
CA ARG A 61 -17.27 -4.03 26.72
C ARG A 61 -16.77 -3.51 25.38
N ARG A 62 -16.97 -4.26 24.29
CA ARG A 62 -16.51 -3.87 22.94
C ARG A 62 -17.16 -2.61 22.40
N GLU A 63 -18.44 -2.38 22.68
CA GLU A 63 -19.20 -1.25 22.12
C GLU A 63 -18.71 0.11 22.67
N ASN A 64 -18.11 0.14 23.86
CA ASN A 64 -17.61 1.36 24.49
C ASN A 64 -16.10 1.59 24.30
N ARG A 65 -15.36 0.66 23.69
CA ARG A 65 -13.89 0.79 23.55
C ARG A 65 -13.44 2.03 22.75
N PRO A 66 -14.10 2.44 21.65
CA PRO A 66 -13.70 3.66 20.95
C PRO A 66 -13.78 4.92 21.83
N LYS A 67 -14.81 5.01 22.68
CA LYS A 67 -14.96 6.13 23.62
C LYS A 67 -13.90 6.09 24.73
N LEU A 68 -13.57 4.90 25.24
CA LEU A 68 -12.51 4.74 26.22
C LEU A 68 -11.16 5.15 25.64
N LEU A 69 -10.85 4.72 24.41
CA LEU A 69 -9.63 5.13 23.71
C LEU A 69 -9.60 6.64 23.48
N GLN A 70 -10.71 7.23 23.06
CA GLN A 70 -10.80 8.68 22.88
C GLN A 70 -10.53 9.43 24.19
N ASN A 71 -11.20 9.08 25.28
CA ASN A 71 -10.97 9.71 26.59
C ASN A 71 -9.53 9.52 27.06
N TRP A 72 -8.96 8.34 26.83
CA TRP A 72 -7.58 8.04 27.18
C TRP A 72 -6.60 8.93 26.40
N VAL A 73 -6.80 9.08 25.08
CA VAL A 73 -6.00 9.96 24.21
C VAL A 73 -6.06 11.41 24.70
N GLU A 74 -7.25 11.93 25.02
CA GLU A 74 -7.40 13.30 25.51
C GLU A 74 -6.63 13.55 26.81
N THR A 75 -6.56 12.53 27.67
CA THR A 75 -5.96 12.64 29.01
C THR A 75 -4.44 12.42 29.01
N HIS A 76 -3.95 11.47 28.20
CA HIS A 76 -2.58 10.95 28.33
C HIS A 76 -1.62 11.41 27.23
N ILE A 77 -2.13 11.93 26.11
CA ILE A 77 -1.30 12.44 25.02
C ILE A 77 -1.05 13.93 25.23
N ALA A 78 0.19 14.39 25.04
CA ALA A 78 0.56 15.80 25.16
C ALA A 78 0.43 16.57 23.83
N ASP A 79 0.64 15.89 22.70
CA ASP A 79 0.57 16.47 21.36
C ASP A 79 -0.88 16.82 20.97
N GLU A 80 -1.16 18.12 20.83
CA GLU A 80 -2.50 18.64 20.48
C GLU A 80 -2.87 18.38 19.02
N ASP A 81 -1.90 18.28 18.11
CA ASP A 81 -2.18 17.98 16.71
C ASP A 81 -2.59 16.51 16.56
N LEU A 82 -1.94 15.62 17.32
CA LEU A 82 -2.31 14.20 17.40
C LEU A 82 -3.73 14.03 17.97
N LYS A 83 -4.08 14.75 19.05
CA LYS A 83 -5.46 14.76 19.58
C LYS A 83 -6.46 15.25 18.55
N THR A 84 -6.17 16.37 17.89
CA THR A 84 -7.05 16.96 16.89
C THR A 84 -7.28 16.02 15.72
N TRP A 85 -6.22 15.37 15.23
CA TRP A 85 -6.33 14.32 14.21
C TRP A 85 -7.21 13.18 14.68
N PHE A 86 -7.00 12.68 15.90
CA PHE A 86 -7.77 11.57 16.46
C PHE A 86 -9.26 11.91 16.57
N ARG A 87 -9.62 13.13 17.01
CA ARG A 87 -11.02 13.60 17.08
C ARG A 87 -11.69 13.67 15.71
N ASN A 88 -10.92 13.95 14.66
CA ASN A 88 -11.42 14.09 13.29
C ASN A 88 -11.53 12.75 12.55
N LEU A 89 -11.10 11.63 13.15
CA LEU A 89 -11.26 10.31 12.55
C LEU A 89 -12.75 9.97 12.38
N SER A 90 -13.08 9.39 11.23
CA SER A 90 -14.41 8.83 11.03
C SER A 90 -14.65 7.67 12.01
N LYS A 91 -15.91 7.36 12.33
CA LYS A 91 -16.23 6.21 13.20
C LYS A 91 -15.64 4.90 12.70
N LYS A 92 -15.55 4.73 11.37
CA LYS A 92 -14.98 3.54 10.73
C LYS A 92 -13.46 3.49 10.92
N ASP A 93 -12.78 4.60 10.75
CA ASP A 93 -11.32 4.67 10.87
C ASP A 93 -10.88 4.55 12.33
N ALA A 94 -11.61 5.19 13.26
CA ALA A 94 -11.38 5.04 14.69
C ALA A 94 -11.55 3.58 15.15
N GLN A 95 -12.55 2.87 14.61
CA GLN A 95 -12.74 1.44 14.86
C GLN A 95 -11.60 0.59 14.28
N GLY A 96 -11.16 0.88 13.05
CA GLY A 96 -10.02 0.21 12.44
C GLY A 96 -8.72 0.41 13.23
N LEU A 97 -8.45 1.64 13.67
CA LEU A 97 -7.31 1.98 14.51
C LEU A 97 -7.35 1.23 15.86
N LEU A 98 -8.52 1.11 16.48
CA LEU A 98 -8.70 0.35 17.72
C LEU A 98 -8.39 -1.15 17.52
N GLU A 99 -8.82 -1.73 16.40
CA GLU A 99 -8.54 -3.13 16.05
C GLU A 99 -7.04 -3.35 15.84
N ASP A 100 -6.40 -2.44 15.12
CA ASP A 100 -4.96 -2.42 14.89
C ASP A 100 -4.15 -2.29 16.18
N LEU A 101 -4.51 -1.37 17.07
CA LEU A 101 -3.88 -1.23 18.38
C LEU A 101 -4.10 -2.47 19.25
N THR A 102 -5.29 -3.08 19.19
CA THR A 102 -5.54 -4.34 19.89
C THR A 102 -4.62 -5.45 19.37
N LEU A 103 -4.45 -5.57 18.05
CA LEU A 103 -3.55 -6.53 17.43
C LEU A 103 -2.08 -6.28 17.80
N PHE A 104 -1.67 -5.01 17.84
CA PHE A 104 -0.35 -4.60 18.30
C PHE A 104 -0.10 -5.06 19.75
N CYS A 105 -1.02 -4.76 20.68
CA CYS A 105 -0.90 -5.17 22.08
C CYS A 105 -0.84 -6.70 22.20
N ASP A 106 -1.74 -7.42 21.51
CA ASP A 106 -1.78 -8.89 21.51
C ASP A 106 -0.46 -9.50 21.04
N LYS A 107 0.17 -8.92 20.01
CA LYS A 107 1.47 -9.37 19.48
C LYS A 107 2.60 -9.21 20.50
N HIS A 108 2.48 -8.21 21.37
CA HIS A 108 3.45 -7.92 22.44
C HIS A 108 3.04 -8.51 23.79
N ALA A 109 2.07 -9.44 23.82
CA ALA A 109 1.63 -10.18 24.99
C ALA A 109 1.00 -9.33 26.11
N PHE A 110 0.37 -8.20 25.77
CA PHE A 110 -0.46 -7.44 26.71
C PHE A 110 -1.81 -7.05 26.09
N GLN A 111 -2.76 -6.62 26.91
CA GLN A 111 -4.10 -6.26 26.43
C GLN A 111 -4.27 -4.75 26.45
N LEU A 112 -4.81 -4.18 25.36
CA LEU A 112 -5.12 -2.75 25.28
C LEU A 112 -6.06 -2.30 26.42
N ASP A 113 -7.00 -3.16 26.82
CA ASP A 113 -7.93 -2.85 27.92
C ASP A 113 -7.20 -2.58 29.24
N TRP A 114 -6.03 -3.21 29.47
CA TRP A 114 -5.29 -3.01 30.71
C TRP A 114 -4.78 -1.57 30.86
N VAL A 115 -4.45 -0.92 29.74
CA VAL A 115 -4.02 0.48 29.71
C VAL A 115 -5.23 1.40 29.75
N LEU A 116 -6.25 1.12 28.93
CA LEU A 116 -7.45 1.96 28.82
C LEU A 116 -8.29 2.00 30.10
N THR A 117 -8.28 0.94 30.91
CA THR A 117 -9.02 0.89 32.19
C THR A 117 -8.11 1.01 33.40
N GLU A 118 -6.85 1.40 33.22
CA GLU A 118 -5.86 1.59 34.30
C GLU A 118 -5.70 0.35 35.21
N SER A 119 -5.96 -0.86 34.70
CA SER A 119 -5.88 -2.08 35.53
C SER A 119 -4.44 -2.46 35.90
N LEU A 120 -3.45 -1.81 35.27
CA LEU A 120 -2.03 -1.95 35.56
C LEU A 120 -1.53 -1.01 36.65
N ALA A 121 -2.41 -0.28 37.35
CA ALA A 121 -2.01 0.60 38.45
C ALA A 121 -1.20 -0.10 39.57
N VAL A 122 -1.21 -1.44 39.63
CA VAL A 122 -0.38 -2.25 40.54
C VAL A 122 1.11 -2.14 40.22
N ASP A 123 1.47 -1.95 38.95
CA ASP A 123 2.85 -1.79 38.49
C ASP A 123 2.96 -0.50 37.64
N PRO A 124 3.24 0.65 38.27
CA PRO A 124 3.29 1.94 37.58
C PRO A 124 4.34 1.99 36.48
N PHE A 125 5.48 1.32 36.68
CA PHE A 125 6.55 1.27 35.69
C PHE A 125 6.09 0.54 34.43
N LEU A 126 5.44 -0.61 34.60
CA LEU A 126 4.87 -1.35 33.47
C LEU A 126 3.76 -0.57 32.76
N TYR A 127 2.92 0.16 33.52
CA TYR A 127 1.88 1.02 32.93
C TYR A 127 2.49 2.12 32.05
N GLU A 128 3.51 2.83 32.56
CA GLU A 128 4.21 3.89 31.81
C GLU A 128 4.84 3.36 30.52
N GLU A 129 5.49 2.19 30.57
CA GLU A 129 6.08 1.56 29.38
C GLU A 129 5.01 1.18 28.34
N MET A 130 3.87 0.63 28.77
CA MET A 130 2.77 0.28 27.85
C MET A 130 2.09 1.52 27.27
N GLN A 131 1.85 2.55 28.09
CA GLN A 131 1.35 3.84 27.63
C GLN A 131 2.30 4.46 26.59
N GLY A 132 3.61 4.44 26.85
CA GLY A 132 4.62 4.91 25.92
C GLY A 132 4.61 4.14 24.60
N ALA A 133 4.48 2.81 24.66
CA ALA A 133 4.38 1.98 23.46
C ALA A 133 3.13 2.28 22.61
N ILE A 134 1.96 2.42 23.23
CA ILE A 134 0.71 2.77 22.55
C ILE A 134 0.80 4.18 21.94
N THR A 135 1.36 5.13 22.68
CA THR A 135 1.53 6.53 22.21
C THR A 135 2.40 6.58 20.96
N ARG A 136 3.58 5.94 20.97
CA ARG A 136 4.46 5.85 19.79
C ARG A 136 3.77 5.17 18.61
N GLN A 137 2.93 4.18 18.87
CA GLN A 137 2.17 3.51 17.81
C GLN A 137 1.13 4.45 17.21
N LEU A 138 0.40 5.23 18.02
CA LEU A 138 -0.53 6.26 17.55
C LEU A 138 0.18 7.35 16.74
N GLU A 139 1.33 7.84 17.22
CA GLU A 139 2.18 8.80 16.49
C GLU A 139 2.59 8.23 15.12
N SER A 140 2.93 6.95 15.04
CA SER A 140 3.28 6.31 13.77
C SER A 140 2.11 6.34 12.77
N TYR A 141 0.88 6.07 13.24
CA TYR A 141 -0.33 6.16 12.40
C TYR A 141 -0.61 7.59 11.95
N TYR A 142 -0.41 8.55 12.84
CA TYR A 142 -0.57 9.96 12.54
C TYR A 142 0.40 10.43 11.46
N VAL A 143 1.70 10.13 11.62
CA VAL A 143 2.74 10.44 10.63
C VAL A 143 2.46 9.74 9.30
N MET A 144 2.02 8.48 9.33
CA MET A 144 1.62 7.76 8.11
C MET A 144 0.40 8.41 7.43
N GLY A 145 -0.57 8.89 8.21
CA GLY A 145 -1.74 9.59 7.71
C GLY A 145 -1.37 10.92 7.03
N GLN A 146 -0.53 11.73 7.69
CA GLN A 146 -0.03 12.98 7.11
C GLN A 146 0.76 12.76 5.81
N ASN A 147 1.55 11.69 5.77
CA ASN A 147 2.38 11.36 4.61
C ASN A 147 1.68 10.39 3.64
N GLY A 148 0.37 10.17 3.77
CA GLY A 148 -0.36 9.20 2.96
C GLY A 148 -0.27 9.50 1.47
N GLU A 149 -0.48 10.76 1.10
CA GLU A 149 -0.36 11.23 -0.27
C GLU A 149 1.07 11.08 -0.82
N ARG A 150 2.08 11.52 -0.05
CA ARG A 150 3.50 11.39 -0.43
C ARG A 150 3.91 9.92 -0.60
N THR A 151 3.41 9.04 0.27
CA THR A 151 3.67 7.60 0.18
C THR A 151 3.01 6.99 -1.05
N ALA A 152 1.78 7.42 -1.38
CA ALA A 152 1.09 6.97 -2.59
C ALA A 152 1.84 7.42 -3.86
N GLN A 153 2.34 8.65 -3.90
CA GLN A 153 3.13 9.17 -5.02
C GLN A 153 4.46 8.44 -5.16
N PHE A 154 5.17 8.21 -4.05
CA PHE A 154 6.41 7.44 -4.08
C PHE A 154 6.16 6.00 -4.58
N ARG A 155 5.05 5.39 -4.17
CA ARG A 155 4.65 4.07 -4.67
C ARG A 155 4.39 4.09 -6.18
N LEU A 156 3.66 5.09 -6.68
CA LEU A 156 3.39 5.24 -8.11
C LEU A 156 4.69 5.41 -8.90
N TYR A 157 5.62 6.22 -8.40
CA TYR A 157 6.97 6.34 -8.95
C TYR A 157 7.69 4.98 -8.99
N GLN A 158 7.67 4.22 -7.89
CA GLN A 158 8.27 2.88 -7.84
C GLN A 158 7.64 1.89 -8.84
N ASP A 159 6.33 1.97 -9.05
CA ASP A 159 5.62 1.11 -9.98
C ASP A 159 5.93 1.49 -11.44
N LEU A 160 6.07 2.79 -11.72
CA LEU A 160 6.57 3.30 -13.01
C LEU A 160 7.97 2.77 -13.32
N LEU A 161 8.88 2.78 -12.35
CA LEU A 161 10.25 2.27 -12.54
C LEU A 161 10.29 0.76 -12.81
N LYS A 162 9.39 -0.02 -12.21
CA LYS A 162 9.36 -1.49 -12.37
C LYS A 162 8.76 -1.92 -13.71
N ALA A 163 7.81 -1.16 -14.24
CA ALA A 163 7.09 -1.53 -15.45
C ALA A 163 6.88 -0.31 -16.38
N PRO A 164 7.95 0.30 -16.91
CA PRO A 164 7.85 1.53 -17.70
C PRO A 164 7.14 1.34 -19.05
N THR A 165 7.05 0.11 -19.55
CA THR A 165 6.45 -0.21 -20.86
C THR A 165 4.99 -0.65 -20.80
N ASN A 166 4.36 -0.64 -19.62
CA ASN A 166 2.92 -0.88 -19.52
C ASN A 166 2.16 0.30 -20.17
N ASP A 167 1.09 0.07 -20.92
CA ASP A 167 0.35 1.10 -21.66
C ASP A 167 -0.02 2.30 -20.78
N THR A 168 -0.49 2.04 -19.55
CA THR A 168 -0.80 3.08 -18.56
C THR A 168 0.43 3.87 -18.12
N ASN A 169 1.57 3.20 -17.92
CA ASN A 169 2.80 3.84 -17.48
C ASN A 169 3.51 4.56 -18.63
N LEU A 170 3.31 4.12 -19.87
CA LEU A 170 3.94 4.71 -21.05
C LEU A 170 3.44 6.12 -21.30
N ALA A 171 2.12 6.33 -21.21
CA ALA A 171 1.52 7.67 -21.27
C ALA A 171 2.02 8.55 -20.12
N LEU A 172 1.99 8.03 -18.89
CA LEU A 172 2.47 8.73 -17.71
C LEU A 172 3.95 9.13 -17.83
N VAL A 173 4.83 8.26 -18.33
CA VAL A 173 6.26 8.55 -18.55
C VAL A 173 6.44 9.68 -19.55
N GLN A 174 5.69 9.68 -20.66
CA GLN A 174 5.78 10.72 -21.68
C GLN A 174 5.29 12.07 -21.15
N ASN A 175 4.14 12.08 -20.48
CA ASN A 175 3.55 13.27 -19.89
C ASN A 175 4.45 13.83 -18.79
N LEU A 176 4.96 12.97 -17.90
CA LEU A 176 5.88 13.35 -16.84
C LEU A 176 7.19 13.90 -17.37
N TYR A 177 7.81 13.24 -18.35
CA TYR A 177 9.04 13.76 -18.95
C TYR A 177 8.81 15.13 -19.60
N THR A 178 7.69 15.31 -20.30
CA THR A 178 7.31 16.61 -20.90
C THR A 178 7.17 17.69 -19.82
N GLU A 179 6.44 17.40 -18.74
CA GLU A 179 6.26 18.33 -17.62
C GLU A 179 7.60 18.68 -16.94
N LEU A 180 8.49 17.70 -16.77
CA LEU A 180 9.82 17.94 -16.21
C LEU A 180 10.68 18.83 -17.12
N VAL A 181 10.58 18.68 -18.44
CA VAL A 181 11.26 19.57 -19.39
C VAL A 181 10.69 20.98 -19.34
N LEU A 182 9.35 21.13 -19.24
CA LEU A 182 8.70 22.44 -19.14
C LEU A 182 9.09 23.22 -17.87
N ARG A 183 9.45 22.51 -16.80
CA ARG A 183 9.89 23.08 -15.53
C ARG A 183 11.41 23.21 -15.40
N ASP A 184 12.16 22.95 -16.48
CA ASP A 184 13.62 22.92 -16.48
C ASP A 184 14.23 21.92 -15.46
N LEU A 185 13.48 20.88 -15.07
CA LEU A 185 13.93 19.80 -14.18
C LEU A 185 14.60 18.65 -14.95
N ALA A 186 14.39 18.59 -16.27
CA ALA A 186 15.02 17.64 -17.16
C ALA A 186 15.45 18.33 -18.46
N PRO A 187 16.58 17.95 -19.08
CA PRO A 187 16.99 18.52 -20.36
C PRO A 187 16.06 18.08 -21.49
N THR A 188 15.89 18.96 -22.48
CA THR A 188 15.17 18.67 -23.72
C THR A 188 15.79 17.49 -24.45
N THR A 189 14.95 16.69 -25.13
CA THR A 189 15.41 15.52 -25.89
C THR A 189 16.42 15.92 -26.95
N PRO A 190 17.62 15.31 -26.99
CA PRO A 190 18.64 15.70 -27.95
C PRO A 190 18.23 15.26 -29.37
N PRO A 191 18.65 15.98 -30.43
CA PRO A 191 18.14 15.76 -31.79
C PRO A 191 18.38 14.35 -32.33
N ASN A 192 19.46 13.69 -31.93
CA ASN A 192 19.78 12.31 -32.33
C ASN A 192 18.76 11.28 -31.78
N LEU A 193 18.15 11.55 -30.62
CA LEU A 193 17.13 10.70 -30.02
C LEU A 193 15.78 10.81 -30.72
N ILE A 194 15.51 11.90 -31.44
CA ILE A 194 14.27 12.08 -32.23
C ILE A 194 14.17 11.01 -33.32
N LEU A 195 15.29 10.64 -33.95
CA LEU A 195 15.35 9.62 -35.00
C LEU A 195 15.63 8.20 -34.47
N SER A 196 15.78 8.04 -33.15
CA SER A 196 16.08 6.75 -32.52
C SER A 196 14.83 5.88 -32.37
N SER A 197 15.03 4.63 -31.93
CA SER A 197 13.90 3.72 -31.66
C SER A 197 13.04 4.21 -30.49
N ASP A 198 11.76 3.83 -30.45
CA ASP A 198 10.87 4.14 -29.31
C ASP A 198 11.45 3.67 -27.97
N LYS A 199 12.10 2.50 -28.00
CA LYS A 199 12.74 1.92 -26.83
C LYS A 199 13.88 2.81 -26.29
N ASP A 200 14.69 3.38 -27.18
CA ASP A 200 15.79 4.27 -26.78
C ASP A 200 15.26 5.61 -26.25
N ARG A 201 14.21 6.15 -26.89
CA ARG A 201 13.51 7.35 -26.39
C ARG A 201 12.93 7.14 -25.00
N GLN A 202 12.21 6.04 -24.79
CA GLN A 202 11.65 5.69 -23.49
C GLN A 202 12.73 5.50 -22.42
N LYS A 203 13.82 4.81 -22.77
CA LYS A 203 14.96 4.62 -21.87
C LYS A 203 15.54 5.98 -21.45
N TYR A 204 15.75 6.88 -22.40
CA TYR A 204 16.24 8.23 -22.11
C TYR A 204 15.29 9.01 -21.20
N SER A 205 13.99 9.05 -21.50
CA SER A 205 13.00 9.72 -20.66
C SER A 205 12.99 9.16 -19.23
N LEU A 206 13.05 7.83 -19.09
CA LEU A 206 13.08 7.18 -17.77
C LEU A 206 14.34 7.52 -16.97
N GLU A 207 15.51 7.56 -17.62
CA GLU A 207 16.76 7.98 -16.99
C GLU A 207 16.67 9.44 -16.51
N ARG A 208 16.14 10.36 -17.33
CA ARG A 208 15.95 11.76 -16.94
C ARG A 208 14.93 11.93 -15.80
N ILE A 209 13.84 11.15 -15.80
CA ILE A 209 12.87 11.11 -14.71
C ILE A 209 13.53 10.67 -13.40
N GLN A 210 14.36 9.62 -13.44
CA GLN A 210 15.08 9.15 -12.25
C GLN A 210 16.06 10.21 -11.73
N GLU A 211 16.83 10.84 -12.63
CA GLU A 211 17.75 11.91 -12.26
C GLU A 211 17.02 13.08 -11.61
N ALA A 212 15.92 13.55 -12.20
CA ALA A 212 15.10 14.63 -11.64
C ALA A 212 14.55 14.27 -10.24
N ALA A 213 14.01 13.06 -10.08
CA ALA A 213 13.51 12.57 -8.79
C ALA A 213 14.62 12.48 -7.72
N THR A 214 15.87 12.18 -8.10
CA THR A 214 17.00 12.16 -7.17
C THR A 214 17.58 13.54 -6.86
N ALA A 215 17.50 14.48 -7.81
CA ALA A 215 18.05 15.82 -7.66
C ALA A 215 17.15 16.70 -6.77
N ASP A 216 15.84 16.71 -7.03
CA ASP A 216 14.86 17.49 -6.27
C ASP A 216 13.52 16.76 -6.21
N TRP A 217 13.32 16.00 -5.12
CA TRP A 217 12.11 15.22 -4.94
C TRP A 217 10.85 16.09 -4.81
N GLU A 218 10.96 17.28 -4.21
CA GLU A 218 9.80 18.14 -3.95
C GLU A 218 9.24 18.69 -5.26
N GLN A 219 10.11 19.26 -6.11
CA GLN A 219 9.71 19.74 -7.43
C GLN A 219 9.26 18.60 -8.36
N PHE A 220 9.93 17.45 -8.30
CA PHE A 220 9.52 16.25 -9.04
C PHE A 220 8.13 15.76 -8.63
N SER A 221 7.87 15.70 -7.31
CA SER A 221 6.58 15.26 -6.75
C SER A 221 5.43 16.18 -7.17
N ASP A 222 5.66 17.50 -7.23
CA ASP A 222 4.67 18.45 -7.72
C ASP A 222 4.40 18.33 -9.23
N ALA A 223 5.46 18.11 -10.04
CA ALA A 223 5.31 17.81 -11.46
C ALA A 223 4.49 16.53 -11.69
N LEU A 224 4.78 15.47 -10.91
CA LEU A 224 4.02 14.22 -10.95
C LEU A 224 2.55 14.42 -10.60
N GLN A 225 2.25 15.18 -9.54
CA GLN A 225 0.87 15.52 -9.18
C GLN A 225 0.15 16.28 -10.29
N THR A 226 0.84 17.20 -10.96
CA THR A 226 0.28 18.00 -12.05
C THR A 226 -0.15 17.11 -13.21
N VAL A 227 0.68 16.15 -13.60
CA VAL A 227 0.36 15.18 -14.64
C VAL A 227 -0.81 14.29 -14.24
N LEU A 228 -0.83 13.79 -13.00
CA LEU A 228 -1.93 12.95 -12.50
C LEU A 228 -3.28 13.69 -12.46
N ARG A 229 -3.28 15.00 -12.16
CA ARG A 229 -4.49 15.83 -12.20
C ARG A 229 -4.93 16.12 -13.64
N GLY A 230 -3.98 16.31 -14.56
CA GLY A 230 -4.24 16.58 -15.98
C GLY A 230 -4.90 15.40 -16.70
N GLU A 231 -4.46 14.17 -16.43
CA GLU A 231 -5.06 12.96 -17.01
C GLU A 231 -6.51 12.73 -16.52
N GLY A 232 -6.79 13.04 -15.25
CA GLY A 232 -8.15 12.96 -14.70
C GLY A 232 -9.12 13.94 -15.35
N ALA A 233 -8.67 15.18 -15.59
CA ALA A 233 -9.50 16.22 -16.21
C ALA A 233 -9.88 15.90 -17.66
N ALA A 234 -9.01 15.23 -18.43
CA ALA A 234 -9.32 14.81 -19.80
C ALA A 234 -10.36 13.67 -19.83
N ALA A 235 -10.27 12.70 -18.91
CA ALA A 235 -11.20 11.57 -18.84
C ALA A 235 -12.63 11.98 -18.44
N ASP A 236 -12.77 12.98 -17.56
CA ASP A 236 -14.09 13.46 -17.12
C ASP A 236 -14.85 14.25 -18.22
N VAL A 237 -14.13 14.90 -19.13
CA VAL A 237 -14.73 15.64 -20.26
C VAL A 237 -15.26 14.67 -21.34
N GLU A 238 -14.56 13.55 -21.58
CA GLU A 238 -14.99 12.52 -22.52
C GLU A 238 -16.24 11.78 -22.01
N ALA A 239 -16.30 11.48 -20.70
CA ALA A 239 -17.48 10.88 -20.08
C ALA A 239 -18.72 11.80 -20.05
N ALA A 240 -18.53 13.12 -20.01
CA ALA A 240 -19.62 14.10 -20.09
C ALA A 240 -20.16 14.31 -21.51
N GLY A 241 -19.36 14.00 -22.54
CA GLY A 241 -19.75 14.12 -23.96
C GLY A 241 -20.65 13.00 -24.47
N GLU A 242 -20.75 11.88 -23.73
CA GLU A 242 -21.52 10.70 -24.13
C GLU A 242 -22.78 10.52 -23.26
N ALA A 243 -23.51 11.62 -23.02
CA ALA A 243 -24.89 11.53 -22.56
C ALA A 243 -25.77 11.05 -23.72
N PRO A 244 -26.32 9.82 -23.70
CA PRO A 244 -27.13 9.34 -24.79
C PRO A 244 -28.40 10.19 -24.87
N ALA A 245 -28.62 10.81 -26.02
CA ALA A 245 -29.89 11.37 -26.44
C ALA A 245 -30.96 10.26 -26.54
N ARG A 246 -31.37 9.66 -25.41
CA ARG A 246 -32.45 8.67 -25.32
C ARG A 246 -33.73 9.33 -24.84
N SER A 247 -34.44 9.83 -25.84
CA SER A 247 -35.89 9.67 -26.03
C SER A 247 -36.79 9.85 -24.81
N ASN A 248 -37.34 11.06 -24.69
CA ASN A 248 -38.51 11.39 -23.87
C ASN A 248 -39.83 10.85 -24.50
N ARG A 249 -39.84 9.60 -24.99
CA ARG A 249 -41.01 8.94 -25.61
C ARG A 249 -41.38 7.67 -24.85
N ARG A 250 -42.16 7.80 -23.78
CA ARG A 250 -43.21 6.83 -23.34
C ARG A 250 -43.72 7.20 -21.94
N ARG A 251 -44.65 8.17 -21.89
CA ARG A 251 -45.64 8.26 -20.81
C ARG A 251 -46.97 8.74 -21.42
N VAL A 252 -47.62 7.84 -22.15
CA VAL A 252 -49.07 7.83 -22.34
C VAL A 252 -49.49 6.35 -22.39
N ALA A 253 -50.62 6.05 -21.77
CA ALA A 253 -51.29 4.75 -21.64
C ALA A 253 -50.83 3.85 -20.48
N ALA A 254 -51.49 4.02 -19.33
CA ALA A 254 -52.30 2.95 -18.72
C ALA A 254 -53.08 3.52 -17.53
N ALA A 255 -54.18 4.19 -17.83
CA ALA A 255 -55.34 4.28 -16.95
C ALA A 255 -56.40 3.39 -17.60
N THR A 256 -56.67 2.22 -17.02
CA THR A 256 -57.91 1.43 -17.09
C THR A 256 -57.66 0.03 -16.55
N ALA A 257 -58.13 -0.22 -15.33
CA ALA A 257 -58.78 -1.42 -14.80
C ALA A 257 -58.59 -1.46 -13.28
#